data_AF-A0A0F4GTA8-F1
#
_entry.id   AF-A0A0F4GTA8-F1
#
_cell.length_a   1.000
_cell.length_b   1.000
_cell.length_c   1.000
_cell.angle_alpha   90.00
_cell.angle_beta   90.00
_cell.angle_gamma   90.00
#
_symmetry.space_group_name_H-M   'P 1'
#
loop_
_entity.id
_entity.type
_entity.pdbx_description
1 polymer ?
#
loop_
_entity_poly.entity_id
_entity_poly.type
_entity_poly.pdbx_seq_one_letter_code
_entity_poly.pdbx_strand_id
1 'polypeptide(L)'
;MRDVPTSTRKATGSTTRTSGIQNLSREASLRLIESCDTSRALILLMNPDNEGERDKMYGWNFLNLLQSSESTIEFHRGSCSTDAAQVFTWIELAMSFIKASITLGTPENLRKVPSTVGGLKWFITAAKLPADVFDRRYLDTFFGRASENAAAQPSPVGRLSADKAAKLKRKKLEDKNRSIMLEKTLNPPYWG
;
A
#
# COMPACT_ATOMS: atom_id res chain seq x y z
N MET A 1 50.81 -12.48 25.89
CA MET A 1 50.35 -11.93 24.60
C MET A 1 49.43 -12.95 23.96
N ARG A 2 48.12 -12.72 23.98
CA ARG A 2 47.14 -13.52 23.22
C ARG A 2 46.37 -12.53 22.36
N ASP A 3 46.45 -12.73 21.05
CA ASP A 3 45.76 -11.93 20.05
C ASP A 3 44.24 -12.08 20.20
N VAL A 4 43.56 -10.95 20.29
CA VAL A 4 42.10 -10.84 20.26
C VAL A 4 41.71 -10.54 18.80
N PRO A 5 40.89 -11.38 18.13
CA PRO A 5 40.41 -11.04 16.80
C PRO A 5 39.31 -9.98 16.90
N THR A 6 39.56 -8.84 16.25
CA THR A 6 38.61 -7.76 16.02
C THR A 6 37.46 -8.24 15.14
N SER A 7 36.30 -8.49 15.74
CA SER A 7 35.06 -8.78 15.03
C SER A 7 34.47 -7.50 14.44
N THR A 8 34.78 -7.23 13.18
CA THR A 8 34.00 -6.28 12.36
C THR A 8 32.63 -6.89 12.06
N ARG A 9 31.61 -6.49 12.84
CA ARG A 9 30.20 -6.70 12.47
C ARG A 9 29.92 -5.91 11.19
N LYS A 10 29.86 -6.60 10.06
CA LYS A 10 29.19 -6.10 8.86
C LYS A 10 27.73 -5.84 9.22
N ALA A 11 27.30 -4.59 9.14
CA ALA A 11 25.90 -4.23 9.15
C ALA A 11 25.24 -4.94 7.96
N THR A 12 24.48 -5.99 8.25
CA THR A 12 23.62 -6.64 7.27
C THR A 12 22.53 -5.66 6.91
N GLY A 13 22.67 -5.02 5.75
CA GLY A 13 21.62 -4.24 5.12
C GLY A 13 20.38 -5.11 4.96
N SER A 14 19.40 -4.91 5.82
CA SER A 14 18.10 -5.55 5.72
C SER A 14 17.35 -4.92 4.54
N THR A 15 17.51 -5.51 3.36
CA THR A 15 16.62 -5.29 2.22
C THR A 15 15.23 -5.76 2.60
N THR A 16 14.40 -4.86 3.12
CA THR A 16 13.01 -5.15 3.49
C THR A 16 12.21 -5.31 2.20
N ARG A 17 11.88 -6.57 1.85
CA ARG A 17 11.01 -6.94 0.72
C ARG A 17 9.62 -7.32 1.28
N THR A 18 8.54 -6.90 0.64
CA THR A 18 7.15 -7.13 1.11
C THR A 18 6.73 -8.60 1.15
N SER A 19 5.69 -8.87 1.93
CA SER A 19 4.91 -10.13 1.94
C SER A 19 4.45 -10.59 0.56
N GLY A 20 4.00 -9.67 -0.31
CA GLY A 20 3.57 -9.99 -1.68
C GLY A 20 4.69 -10.37 -2.65
N ILE A 21 5.95 -10.02 -2.32
CA ILE A 21 7.15 -10.36 -3.11
C ILE A 21 7.81 -11.64 -2.57
N GLN A 22 7.62 -11.94 -1.28
CA GLN A 22 8.19 -13.10 -0.59
C GLN A 22 7.25 -14.30 -0.52
N ASN A 23 6.03 -14.22 -1.09
CA ASN A 23 5.03 -15.29 -1.04
C ASN A 23 4.72 -15.74 0.41
N LEU A 24 4.67 -14.78 1.35
CA LEU A 24 4.38 -15.07 2.76
C LEU A 24 2.92 -15.50 2.94
N SER A 25 2.66 -16.42 3.87
CA SER A 25 1.29 -16.71 4.29
C SER A 25 0.65 -15.46 4.92
N ARG A 26 -0.68 -15.46 5.02
CA ARG A 26 -1.42 -14.40 5.69
C ARG A 26 -0.99 -14.23 7.14
N GLU A 27 -0.85 -15.32 7.89
CA GLU A 27 -0.41 -15.30 9.29
C GLU A 27 1.02 -14.77 9.43
N ALA A 28 1.91 -15.17 8.52
CA ALA A 28 3.28 -14.65 8.49
C ALA A 28 3.29 -13.14 8.20
N SER A 29 2.43 -12.68 7.29
CA SER A 29 2.27 -11.25 6.96
C SER A 29 1.76 -10.45 8.16
N LEU A 30 0.74 -10.96 8.87
CA LEU A 30 0.21 -10.32 10.07
C LEU A 30 1.28 -10.21 11.17
N ARG A 31 2.01 -11.30 11.44
CA ARG A 31 3.11 -11.26 12.43
C ARG A 31 4.21 -10.27 12.05
N LEU A 32 4.54 -10.17 10.77
CA LEU A 32 5.55 -9.23 10.30
C LEU A 32 5.11 -7.78 10.49
N ILE A 33 3.83 -7.47 10.22
CA ILE A 33 3.23 -6.17 10.52
C ILE A 33 3.24 -5.90 12.02
N GLU A 34 2.81 -6.87 12.83
CA GLU A 34 2.77 -6.76 14.31
C GLU A 34 4.16 -6.58 14.93
N SER A 35 5.22 -7.08 14.29
CA SER A 35 6.61 -6.91 14.76
C SER A 35 7.20 -5.52 14.47
N CYS A 36 6.46 -4.63 13.80
CA CYS A 36 6.93 -3.28 13.52
C CYS A 36 6.76 -2.37 14.75
N ASP A 37 7.83 -2.14 15.50
CA ASP A 37 7.81 -1.33 16.73
C ASP A 37 7.70 0.18 16.48
N THR A 38 7.80 0.63 15.22
CA THR A 38 7.71 2.06 14.86
C THR A 38 6.91 2.26 13.59
N SER A 39 6.23 3.41 13.47
CA SER A 39 5.55 3.82 12.22
C SER A 39 6.51 3.82 11.05
N ARG A 40 7.77 4.23 11.26
CA ARG A 40 8.82 4.18 10.22
C ARG A 40 9.07 2.76 9.74
N ALA A 41 9.21 1.78 10.64
CA ALA A 41 9.41 0.38 10.26
C ALA A 41 8.22 -0.16 9.46
N LEU A 42 6.99 0.17 9.89
CA LEU A 42 5.77 -0.23 9.18
C LEU A 42 5.68 0.41 7.78
N ILE A 43 5.96 1.71 7.65
CA ILE A 43 5.95 2.40 6.35
C ILE A 43 6.96 1.75 5.40
N LEU A 44 8.17 1.47 5.87
CA LEU A 44 9.21 0.82 5.07
C LEU A 44 8.86 -0.63 4.72
N LEU A 45 8.14 -1.35 5.59
CA LEU A 45 7.63 -2.68 5.31
C LEU A 45 6.56 -2.65 4.20
N MET A 46 5.67 -1.66 4.24
CA MET A 46 4.58 -1.49 3.27
C MET A 46 5.03 -0.89 1.93
N ASN A 47 6.20 -0.24 1.90
CA ASN A 47 6.85 0.29 0.70
C ASN A 47 8.28 -0.26 0.57
N PRO A 48 8.43 -1.51 0.10
CA PRO A 48 9.69 -2.23 0.14
C PRO A 48 10.71 -1.64 -0.82
N ASP A 49 11.97 -2.00 -0.59
CA ASP A 49 13.02 -1.77 -1.58
C ASP A 49 12.79 -2.61 -2.84
N ASN A 50 13.01 -1.98 -3.99
CA ASN A 50 13.11 -2.64 -5.28
C ASN A 50 14.32 -2.06 -6.04
N GLU A 51 15.45 -2.79 -6.01
CA GLU A 51 16.71 -2.46 -6.69
C GLU A 51 17.36 -1.14 -6.23
N GLY A 52 17.35 -0.86 -4.93
CA GLY A 52 17.95 0.34 -4.33
C GLY A 52 17.03 1.55 -4.32
N GLU A 53 15.79 1.41 -4.80
CA GLU A 53 14.76 2.44 -4.76
C GLU A 53 13.51 1.90 -4.05
N ARG A 54 12.86 2.75 -3.24
CA ARG A 54 11.58 2.39 -2.60
C ARG A 54 10.47 2.37 -3.66
N ASP A 55 9.73 1.27 -3.73
CA ASP A 55 8.66 1.12 -4.72
C ASP A 55 7.44 1.98 -4.34
N LYS A 56 7.24 3.05 -5.11
CA LYS A 56 6.07 3.95 -5.02
C LYS A 56 4.87 3.43 -5.79
N MET A 57 5.06 2.43 -6.66
CA MET A 57 4.05 2.00 -7.64
C MET A 57 3.13 0.89 -7.10
N TYR A 58 3.23 0.56 -5.81
CA TYR A 58 2.27 -0.33 -5.16
C TYR A 58 0.90 0.34 -5.01
N GLY A 59 -0.15 -0.47 -4.83
CA GLY A 59 -1.54 0.01 -4.70
C GLY A 59 -1.74 1.05 -3.59
N TRP A 60 -0.87 1.06 -2.58
CA TRP A 60 -0.81 2.07 -1.53
C TRP A 60 0.63 2.55 -1.37
N ASN A 61 0.84 3.86 -1.29
CA ASN A 61 2.13 4.49 -1.04
C ASN A 61 2.08 5.34 0.24
N PHE A 62 2.88 4.92 1.24
CA PHE A 62 2.95 5.53 2.56
C PHE A 62 4.22 6.36 2.77
N LEU A 63 5.10 6.48 1.75
CA LEU A 63 6.43 7.08 1.94
C LEU A 63 6.37 8.55 2.35
N ASN A 64 5.35 9.30 1.95
CA ASN A 64 5.21 10.71 2.32
C ASN A 64 5.06 10.87 3.85
N LEU A 65 4.53 9.86 4.55
CA LEU A 65 4.43 9.88 6.02
C LEU A 65 5.79 9.86 6.74
N LEU A 66 6.89 9.55 6.03
CA LEU A 66 8.23 9.66 6.60
C LEU A 66 8.71 11.12 6.71
N GLN A 67 8.09 12.05 5.98
CA GLN A 67 8.45 13.47 6.00
C GLN A 67 7.70 14.22 7.11
N SER A 68 6.41 13.94 7.26
CA SER A 68 5.56 14.49 8.32
C SER A 68 4.35 13.58 8.55
N SER A 69 3.88 13.50 9.80
CA SER A 69 2.64 12.79 10.16
C SER A 69 1.38 13.40 9.55
N GLU A 70 1.43 14.65 9.08
CA GLU A 70 0.33 15.34 8.40
C GLU A 70 0.35 15.16 6.87
N SER A 71 1.28 14.33 6.37
CA SER A 71 1.41 14.07 4.94
C SER A 71 0.34 13.11 4.41
N THR A 72 0.33 12.89 3.10
CA THR A 72 -0.68 12.08 2.42
C THR A 72 -0.32 10.59 2.37
N ILE A 73 -1.36 9.75 2.30
CA ILE A 73 -1.25 8.37 1.81
C ILE A 73 -1.80 8.38 0.38
N GLU A 74 -1.04 7.85 -0.56
CA GLU A 74 -1.46 7.78 -1.96
C GLU A 74 -2.04 6.40 -2.26
N PHE A 75 -3.23 6.37 -2.85
CA PHE A 75 -3.88 5.15 -3.30
C PHE A 75 -3.88 5.07 -4.83
N HIS A 76 -3.28 4.01 -5.36
CA HIS A 76 -3.25 3.71 -6.79
C HIS A 76 -4.35 2.69 -7.12
N ARG A 77 -5.39 3.17 -7.81
CA ARG A 77 -6.48 2.34 -8.33
C ARG A 77 -6.02 1.29 -9.35
N GLY A 78 -6.87 0.30 -9.62
CA GLY A 78 -6.72 -0.66 -10.73
C GLY A 78 -6.80 -0.01 -12.12
N SER A 79 -7.02 -0.79 -13.19
CA SER A 79 -7.04 -0.37 -14.61
C SER A 79 -7.87 0.89 -14.92
N CYS A 80 -7.53 1.61 -16.01
CA CYS A 80 -8.03 2.96 -16.34
C CYS A 80 -9.54 3.18 -16.12
N SER A 81 -9.91 4.05 -15.17
CA SER A 81 -11.29 4.55 -15.02
C SER A 81 -11.63 5.40 -16.23
N THR A 82 -12.71 5.07 -16.92
CA THR A 82 -13.13 5.77 -18.15
C THR A 82 -14.22 6.80 -17.93
N ASP A 83 -14.81 6.85 -16.74
CA ASP A 83 -15.86 7.77 -16.36
C ASP A 83 -15.79 8.14 -14.87
N ALA A 84 -16.57 9.14 -14.47
CA ALA A 84 -16.60 9.64 -13.10
C ALA A 84 -17.15 8.61 -12.10
N ALA A 85 -18.14 7.80 -12.48
CA ALA A 85 -18.72 6.80 -11.58
C ALA A 85 -17.69 5.73 -11.19
N GLN A 86 -16.84 5.31 -12.13
CA GLN A 86 -15.72 4.42 -11.86
C GLN A 86 -14.67 5.05 -10.95
N VAL A 87 -14.45 6.36 -11.04
CA VAL A 87 -13.56 7.09 -10.11
C VAL A 87 -14.16 7.10 -8.70
N PHE A 88 -15.43 7.50 -8.56
CA PHE A 88 -16.12 7.50 -7.27
C PHE A 88 -16.20 6.11 -6.64
N THR A 89 -16.32 5.06 -7.44
CA THR A 89 -16.25 3.67 -6.97
C THR A 89 -14.95 3.37 -6.23
N TRP A 90 -13.80 3.81 -6.75
CA TRP A 90 -12.51 3.61 -6.12
C TRP A 90 -12.30 4.52 -4.90
N ILE A 91 -12.78 5.76 -4.96
CA ILE A 91 -12.72 6.69 -3.81
C ILE A 91 -13.52 6.12 -2.64
N GLU A 92 -14.75 5.68 -2.91
CA GLU A 92 -15.63 5.10 -1.89
C GLU A 92 -15.00 3.87 -1.25
N LEU A 93 -14.44 2.96 -2.07
CA LEU A 93 -13.75 1.77 -1.56
C LEU A 93 -12.60 2.16 -0.63
N ALA A 94 -11.73 3.08 -1.04
CA ALA A 94 -10.57 3.48 -0.26
C ALA A 94 -10.99 4.13 1.07
N MET A 95 -11.93 5.07 1.03
CA MET A 95 -12.44 5.78 2.21
C MET A 95 -13.14 4.81 3.17
N SER A 96 -14.03 3.96 2.65
CA SER A 96 -14.72 2.94 3.44
C SER A 96 -13.76 1.96 4.09
N PHE A 97 -12.73 1.50 3.35
CA PHE A 97 -11.72 0.59 3.87
C PHE A 97 -10.88 1.22 4.99
N ILE A 98 -10.45 2.48 4.81
CA ILE A 98 -9.70 3.22 5.84
C ILE A 98 -10.54 3.36 7.10
N LYS A 99 -11.81 3.80 6.96
CA LYS A 99 -12.68 3.99 8.11
C LYS A 99 -12.97 2.67 8.83
N ALA A 100 -13.24 1.60 8.08
CA ALA A 100 -13.42 0.27 8.64
C ALA A 100 -12.16 -0.24 9.35
N SER A 101 -10.97 0.05 8.81
CA SER A 101 -9.69 -0.30 9.45
C SER A 101 -9.48 0.43 10.77
N ILE A 102 -9.84 1.71 10.87
CA ILE A 102 -9.80 2.46 12.14
C ILE A 102 -10.77 1.86 13.16
N THR A 103 -11.97 1.45 12.73
CA THR A 103 -13.01 0.94 13.62
C THR A 103 -12.78 -0.52 14.06
N LEU A 104 -12.29 -1.37 13.16
CA LEU A 104 -12.27 -2.83 13.35
C LEU A 104 -10.88 -3.46 13.26
N GLY A 105 -9.83 -2.69 12.94
CA GLY A 105 -8.51 -3.19 12.54
C GLY A 105 -7.64 -3.82 13.62
N THR A 106 -8.22 -4.40 14.67
CA THR A 106 -7.45 -5.18 15.66
C THR A 106 -6.98 -6.50 15.05
N PRO A 107 -5.80 -7.02 15.46
CA PRO A 107 -5.33 -8.33 15.00
C PRO A 107 -6.37 -9.45 15.14
N GLU A 108 -7.08 -9.49 16.26
CA GLU A 108 -8.10 -10.50 16.57
C GLU A 108 -9.25 -10.47 15.57
N ASN A 109 -9.67 -9.28 15.14
CA ASN A 109 -10.71 -9.11 14.14
C ASN A 109 -10.19 -9.43 12.74
N LEU A 110 -8.99 -8.93 12.39
CA LEU A 110 -8.38 -9.15 11.08
C LEU A 110 -8.11 -10.63 10.79
N ARG A 111 -7.79 -11.45 11.81
CA ARG A 111 -7.64 -12.91 11.66
C ARG A 111 -8.95 -13.63 11.30
N LYS A 112 -10.10 -13.06 11.65
CA LYS A 112 -11.43 -13.64 11.36
C LYS A 112 -11.92 -13.31 9.95
N VAL A 113 -11.37 -12.27 9.31
CA VAL A 113 -11.79 -11.83 7.97
C VAL A 113 -11.27 -12.81 6.92
N PRO A 114 -12.12 -13.49 6.12
CA PRO A 114 -11.64 -14.33 5.02
C PRO A 114 -10.80 -13.55 3.99
N SER A 115 -9.77 -14.18 3.39
CA SER A 115 -8.98 -13.56 2.30
C SER A 115 -9.69 -13.66 0.96
N THR A 116 -10.95 -13.23 0.91
CA THR A 116 -11.80 -13.26 -0.29
C THR A 116 -12.44 -11.89 -0.51
N VAL A 117 -13.00 -11.67 -1.69
CA VAL A 117 -13.81 -10.48 -1.99
C VAL A 117 -14.97 -10.33 -1.00
N GLY A 118 -15.65 -11.44 -0.67
CA GLY A 118 -16.71 -11.48 0.33
C GLY A 118 -16.23 -11.13 1.73
N GLY A 119 -15.02 -11.57 2.11
CA GLY A 119 -14.38 -11.18 3.37
C GLY A 119 -14.12 -9.68 3.46
N LEU A 120 -13.62 -9.06 2.39
CA LEU A 120 -13.43 -7.61 2.32
C LEU A 120 -14.75 -6.85 2.42
N LYS A 121 -15.78 -7.30 1.69
CA LYS A 121 -17.14 -6.74 1.74
C LYS A 121 -17.73 -6.83 3.16
N TRP A 122 -17.58 -7.99 3.80
CA TRP A 122 -18.03 -8.21 5.18
C TRP A 122 -17.31 -7.25 6.13
N PHE A 123 -15.99 -7.13 6.04
CA PHE A 123 -15.19 -6.26 6.90
C PHE A 123 -15.64 -4.80 6.84
N ILE A 124 -15.84 -4.27 5.62
CA ILE A 124 -16.32 -2.89 5.44
C ILE A 124 -17.75 -2.73 5.98
N THR A 125 -18.64 -3.68 5.69
CA THR A 125 -20.04 -3.61 6.14
C THR A 125 -20.16 -3.70 7.66
N ALA A 126 -19.34 -4.53 8.30
CA ALA A 126 -19.32 -4.72 9.75
C ALA A 126 -18.97 -3.44 10.51
N ALA A 127 -18.28 -2.49 9.87
CA ALA A 127 -17.93 -1.21 10.48
C ALA A 127 -19.13 -0.25 10.64
N LYS A 128 -20.30 -0.59 10.08
CA LYS A 128 -21.55 0.19 10.19
C LYS A 128 -21.33 1.68 9.87
N LEU A 129 -20.68 1.93 8.74
CA LEU A 129 -20.35 3.28 8.30
C LEU A 129 -21.61 4.13 8.08
N PRO A 130 -21.58 5.43 8.44
CA PRO A 130 -22.75 6.30 8.37
C PRO A 130 -23.10 6.66 6.91
N ALA A 131 -24.35 6.48 6.54
CA ALA A 131 -24.82 6.52 5.14
C ALA A 131 -24.89 7.93 4.53
N ASP A 132 -24.78 8.97 5.34
CA ASP A 132 -24.67 10.37 4.92
C ASP A 132 -23.25 10.74 4.46
N VAL A 133 -22.25 9.95 4.86
CA VAL A 133 -20.84 10.13 4.48
C VAL A 133 -20.38 9.10 3.44
N PHE A 134 -20.86 7.86 3.53
CA PHE A 134 -20.43 6.74 2.69
C PHE A 134 -21.57 6.25 1.80
N ASP A 135 -21.35 6.23 0.48
CA ASP A 135 -22.37 5.85 -0.49
C ASP A 135 -22.25 4.38 -0.88
N ARG A 136 -23.14 3.57 -0.30
CA ARG A 136 -23.18 2.12 -0.51
C ARG A 136 -23.36 1.70 -1.96
N ARG A 137 -23.95 2.54 -2.83
CA ARG A 137 -24.17 2.21 -4.24
C ARG A 137 -22.86 1.97 -4.98
N TYR A 138 -21.82 2.73 -4.64
CA TYR A 138 -20.49 2.56 -5.21
C TYR A 138 -19.81 1.27 -4.71
N LEU A 139 -19.99 0.91 -3.43
CA LEU A 139 -19.49 -0.36 -2.90
C LEU A 139 -20.20 -1.56 -3.55
N ASP A 140 -21.52 -1.51 -3.70
CA ASP A 140 -22.29 -2.56 -4.36
C ASP A 140 -21.84 -2.74 -5.82
N THR A 141 -21.59 -1.62 -6.52
CA THR A 141 -21.01 -1.61 -7.87
C THR A 141 -19.60 -2.20 -7.91
N PHE A 142 -18.76 -1.91 -6.91
CA PHE A 142 -17.41 -2.45 -6.81
C PHE A 142 -17.42 -3.96 -6.60
N PHE A 143 -18.17 -4.44 -5.60
CA PHE A 143 -18.22 -5.84 -5.22
C PHE A 143 -19.00 -6.71 -6.21
N GLY A 144 -19.93 -6.14 -6.97
CA GLY A 144 -20.68 -6.87 -8.02
C GLY A 144 -19.82 -7.35 -9.19
N ARG A 145 -18.54 -6.94 -9.27
CA ARG A 145 -17.61 -7.31 -10.36
C ARG A 145 -16.91 -8.65 -10.17
N ALA A 146 -17.01 -9.26 -8.99
CA ALA A 146 -16.33 -10.51 -8.66
C ALA A 146 -17.21 -11.38 -7.75
N SER A 147 -16.99 -12.70 -7.77
CA SER A 147 -17.69 -13.61 -6.86
C SER A 147 -17.20 -13.41 -5.41
N GLU A 148 -18.07 -13.63 -4.43
CA GLU A 148 -17.69 -13.46 -3.01
C GLU A 148 -16.57 -14.41 -2.57
N ASN A 149 -16.46 -15.57 -3.20
CA ASN A 149 -15.39 -16.55 -2.95
C ASN A 149 -14.11 -16.28 -3.76
N ALA A 150 -14.10 -15.27 -4.64
CA ALA A 150 -12.91 -14.93 -5.39
C ALA A 150 -11.79 -14.50 -4.41
N ALA A 151 -10.64 -15.13 -4.58
CA ALA A 151 -9.41 -14.79 -3.89
C ALA A 151 -8.28 -14.89 -4.91
N ALA A 152 -7.52 -13.82 -5.06
CA ALA A 152 -6.30 -13.84 -5.84
C ALA A 152 -5.14 -13.85 -4.85
N GLN A 153 -4.26 -14.85 -4.95
CA GLN A 153 -2.94 -14.71 -4.35
C GLN A 153 -2.18 -13.64 -5.14
N PRO A 154 -1.35 -12.82 -4.48
CA PRO A 154 -0.49 -11.87 -5.18
C PRO A 154 0.36 -12.67 -6.19
N SER A 155 0.17 -12.38 -7.47
CA SER A 155 1.04 -12.93 -8.51
C SER A 155 2.32 -12.08 -8.52
N PRO A 156 3.52 -12.69 -8.39
CA PRO A 156 4.75 -11.95 -8.58
C PRO A 156 4.72 -11.25 -9.93
N VAL A 157 5.16 -9.99 -9.96
CA VAL A 157 5.37 -9.29 -11.23
C VAL A 157 6.39 -10.12 -12.01
N GLY A 158 5.92 -10.82 -13.05
CA GLY A 158 6.78 -11.65 -13.89
C GLY A 158 7.86 -10.80 -14.58
N ARG A 159 8.78 -11.44 -15.32
CA ARG A 159 9.78 -10.70 -16.11
C ARG A 159 9.07 -9.72 -17.04
N LEU A 160 9.32 -8.43 -16.85
CA LEU A 160 8.81 -7.39 -17.75
C LEU A 160 9.43 -7.59 -19.13
N SER A 161 8.65 -7.37 -20.19
CA SER A 161 9.21 -7.24 -21.53
C SER A 161 10.16 -6.04 -21.57
N ALA A 162 11.11 -6.03 -22.52
CA ALA A 162 12.05 -4.93 -22.69
C ALA A 162 11.35 -3.56 -22.78
N ASP A 163 10.24 -3.48 -23.52
CA ASP A 163 9.46 -2.25 -23.66
C ASP A 163 8.81 -1.79 -22.35
N LYS A 164 8.26 -2.74 -21.57
CA LYS A 164 7.67 -2.43 -20.26
C LYS A 164 8.74 -2.02 -19.25
N ALA A 165 9.91 -2.66 -19.29
CA ALA A 165 11.05 -2.29 -18.46
C ALA A 165 11.58 -0.89 -18.81
N ALA A 166 11.72 -0.58 -20.10
CA ALA A 166 12.14 0.75 -20.56
C ALA A 166 11.13 1.84 -20.17
N LYS A 167 9.82 1.56 -20.33
CA LYS A 167 8.75 2.47 -19.90
C LYS A 167 8.76 2.69 -18.39
N LEU A 168 8.97 1.63 -17.60
CA LEU A 168 9.08 1.72 -16.14
C LEU A 168 10.29 2.59 -15.75
N LYS A 169 11.45 2.36 -16.36
CA LYS A 169 12.67 3.14 -16.12
C LYS A 169 12.46 4.63 -16.43
N ARG A 170 11.78 4.94 -17.55
CA ARG A 170 11.44 6.33 -17.91
C ARG A 170 10.52 6.97 -16.87
N LYS A 171 9.45 6.28 -16.46
CA LYS A 171 8.54 6.79 -15.43
C LYS A 171 9.24 7.05 -14.09
N LYS A 172 10.08 6.11 -13.64
CA LYS A 172 10.90 6.29 -12.43
C LYS A 172 11.78 7.55 -12.50
N LEU A 173 12.38 7.81 -13.65
CA LEU A 173 13.20 9.01 -13.87
C LEU A 173 12.37 10.30 -13.86
N GLU A 174 11.21 10.31 -14.52
CA GLU A 174 10.27 11.44 -14.52
C GLU A 174 9.81 11.79 -13.10
N ASP A 175 9.47 10.79 -12.29
CA ASP A 175 9.03 11.00 -10.90
C ASP A 175 10.17 11.50 -10.00
N LYS A 176 11.40 11.00 -10.18
CA LYS A 176 12.58 11.51 -9.48
C LYS A 176 12.78 13.00 -9.76
N ASN A 177 12.62 13.40 -11.03
CA ASN A 177 12.76 14.80 -11.43
C ASN A 177 11.61 15.67 -10.90
N ARG A 178 10.37 15.16 -10.86
CA ARG A 178 9.23 15.89 -10.26
C ARG A 178 9.39 16.08 -8.75
N SER A 179 9.86 15.07 -8.02
CA SER A 179 10.12 15.17 -6.58
C SER A 179 11.11 16.29 -6.27
N ILE A 180 12.19 16.39 -7.06
CA ILE A 180 13.20 17.45 -6.93
C ILE A 180 12.62 18.83 -7.27
N MET A 181 11.72 18.91 -8.26
CA MET A 181 11.09 20.17 -8.65
C MET A 181 10.04 20.65 -7.63
N LEU A 182 9.23 19.74 -7.06
CA LEU A 182 8.27 20.06 -6.00
C LEU A 182 8.96 20.63 -4.74
N GLU A 183 10.10 20.06 -4.35
CA GLU A 183 10.93 20.57 -3.25
C GLU A 183 11.44 22.00 -3.51
N LYS A 184 11.64 22.38 -4.78
CA LYS A 184 12.08 23.72 -5.19
C LYS A 184 10.95 24.72 -5.41
N THR A 185 9.70 24.28 -5.50
CA THR A 185 8.57 25.11 -5.98
C THR A 185 7.39 25.17 -5.00
N LEU A 186 7.67 25.11 -3.69
CA LEU A 186 6.67 25.40 -2.66
C LEU A 186 6.28 26.89 -2.74
N ASN A 187 5.38 27.23 -3.66
CA ASN A 187 4.62 28.46 -3.64
C ASN A 187 3.37 28.25 -2.78
N PRO A 188 2.95 29.27 -1.99
CA PRO A 188 1.67 29.22 -1.31
C PRO A 188 0.51 29.09 -2.32
N PRO A 189 -0.61 28.45 -1.93
CA PRO A 189 -1.75 28.26 -2.83
C PRO A 189 -2.31 29.60 -3.31
N TYR A 190 -2.77 29.63 -4.57
CA TYR A 190 -3.25 30.83 -5.28
C TYR A 190 -4.58 31.43 -4.75
N TRP A 191 -5.08 30.95 -3.62
CA TRP A 191 -6.37 31.38 -3.06
C TRP A 191 -6.23 31.91 -1.63
N GLY A 192 -5.35 32.90 -1.46
CA GLY A 192 -5.32 33.77 -0.28
C GLY A 192 -6.28 34.94 -0.44
#